data_AF-A0A6S7IQ10-F1
#
_entry.id   AF-A0A6S7IQ10-F1
#
_cell.length_a   1.000
_cell.length_b   1.000
_cell.length_c   1.000
_cell.angle_alpha   90.00
_cell.angle_beta   90.00
_cell.angle_gamma   90.00
#
_symmetry.space_group_name_H-M   'P 1'
#
loop_
_entity.id
_entity.type
_entity.pdbx_description
1 polymer ?
#
loop_
_entity_poly.entity_id
_entity_poly.type
_entity_poly.pdbx_seq_one_letter_code
_entity_poly.pdbx_strand_id
1 'polypeptide(L)'
;MLENLMSVHVERIVFDEAHTVCSWGNMFRSQYRSAANELAKFPCPKLLLSATIPHQLVLELSEVFGTLEVIKGTVLRDNMFLHVQEKPSGNKFYDELAQYILNRKDECRIVYSVFPSDVLKIHSELLKRNEMCVQYHGQLSQPVKEASFQKWTSGEVKVMVANTSFGMGVDNRNVRFIIHEKMPTNLDEYFQQCGRAGVMTN
;
A
#
# COMPACT_ATOMS: atom_id res chain seq x y z
N MET A 1 -14.99 -24.32 10.56
CA MET A 1 -15.39 -23.46 9.43
C MET A 1 -15.73 -24.29 8.20
N LEU A 2 -14.81 -25.15 7.72
CA LEU A 2 -15.06 -26.04 6.57
C LEU A 2 -16.26 -27.00 6.75
N GLU A 3 -16.46 -27.56 7.95
CA GLU A 3 -17.60 -28.47 8.20
C GLU A 3 -18.96 -27.80 7.97
N ASN A 4 -19.09 -26.52 8.33
CA ASN A 4 -20.29 -25.72 8.06
C ASN A 4 -20.39 -25.31 6.59
N LEU A 5 -19.30 -25.32 5.83
CA LEU A 5 -19.31 -25.04 4.39
C LEU A 5 -19.71 -26.28 3.58
N MET A 6 -19.48 -27.50 4.11
CA MET A 6 -19.91 -28.73 3.46
C MET A 6 -21.43 -28.92 3.45
N SER A 7 -22.17 -28.23 4.33
CA SER A 7 -23.64 -28.26 4.38
C SER A 7 -24.32 -27.26 3.45
N VAL A 8 -23.54 -26.45 2.72
CA VAL A 8 -24.05 -25.41 1.81
C VAL A 8 -23.41 -25.56 0.43
N HIS A 9 -24.18 -25.25 -0.62
CA HIS A 9 -23.65 -25.25 -1.98
C HIS A 9 -22.78 -24.00 -2.21
N VAL A 10 -21.46 -24.19 -2.26
CA VAL A 10 -20.49 -23.12 -2.54
C VAL A 10 -20.13 -23.13 -4.03
N GLU A 11 -20.56 -22.11 -4.76
CA GLU A 11 -20.32 -21.99 -6.20
C GLU A 11 -18.88 -21.58 -6.54
N ARG A 12 -18.24 -20.75 -5.70
CA ARG A 12 -16.87 -20.25 -5.90
C ARG A 12 -16.25 -19.73 -4.61
N ILE A 13 -14.93 -19.83 -4.50
CA ILE A 13 -14.13 -19.12 -3.47
C ILE A 13 -13.23 -18.09 -4.16
N VAL A 14 -13.20 -16.87 -3.62
CA VAL A 14 -12.35 -15.78 -4.11
C VAL A 14 -11.29 -15.43 -3.06
N PHE A 15 -10.03 -15.47 -3.46
CA PHE A 15 -8.88 -15.07 -2.65
C PHE A 15 -8.41 -13.70 -3.13
N ASP A 16 -8.80 -12.66 -2.40
CA ASP A 16 -8.25 -11.32 -2.60
C ASP A 16 -6.88 -11.20 -1.92
N GLU A 17 -6.01 -10.38 -2.49
CA GLU A 17 -4.59 -10.28 -2.12
C GLU A 17 -3.88 -11.65 -2.04
N ALA A 18 -4.12 -12.49 -3.05
CA ALA A 18 -3.64 -13.87 -3.10
C ALA A 18 -2.11 -14.00 -2.96
N HIS A 19 -1.35 -12.94 -3.27
CA HIS A 19 0.10 -12.88 -3.04
C HIS A 19 0.48 -13.15 -1.57
N THR A 20 -0.42 -12.86 -0.63
CA THR A 20 -0.23 -13.07 0.81
C THR A 20 -0.23 -14.55 1.23
N VAL A 21 -0.73 -15.46 0.39
CA VAL A 21 -0.73 -16.90 0.67
C VAL A 21 0.69 -17.45 0.76
N CYS A 22 1.61 -16.95 -0.08
CA CYS A 22 2.99 -17.42 -0.13
C CYS A 22 4.03 -16.38 0.33
N SER A 23 3.62 -15.13 0.60
CA SER A 23 4.51 -14.07 1.10
C SER A 23 5.37 -14.58 2.28
N TRP A 24 6.69 -14.60 2.08
CA TRP A 24 7.66 -15.18 3.00
C TRP A 24 7.65 -14.48 4.37
N GLY A 25 7.43 -15.25 5.44
CA GLY A 25 7.67 -14.84 6.82
C GLY A 25 6.77 -15.55 7.83
N ASN A 26 7.38 -16.31 8.75
CA ASN A 26 6.74 -17.04 9.87
C ASN A 26 5.89 -16.18 10.84
N MET A 27 5.66 -14.90 10.55
CA MET A 27 4.93 -13.96 11.42
C MET A 27 3.74 -13.27 10.75
N PHE A 28 3.51 -13.43 9.44
CA PHE A 28 2.36 -12.80 8.77
C PHE A 28 1.26 -13.84 8.53
N ARG A 29 0.28 -13.84 9.44
CA ARG A 29 -1.01 -14.56 9.34
C ARG A 29 -0.92 -16.07 9.03
N SER A 30 -0.28 -16.84 9.90
CA SER A 30 -0.30 -18.32 9.86
C SER A 30 -1.73 -18.90 9.72
N GLN A 31 -2.71 -18.26 10.35
CA GLN A 31 -4.13 -18.63 10.25
C GLN A 31 -4.67 -18.45 8.82
N TYR A 32 -4.28 -17.38 8.12
CA TYR A 32 -4.73 -17.14 6.74
C TYR A 32 -4.12 -18.18 5.79
N ARG A 33 -2.84 -18.50 5.95
CA ARG A 33 -2.19 -19.56 5.15
C ARG A 33 -2.84 -20.92 5.40
N SER A 34 -3.13 -21.25 6.66
CA SER A 34 -3.83 -22.50 7.01
C SER A 34 -5.21 -22.57 6.34
N ALA A 35 -6.00 -21.50 6.48
CA ALA A 35 -7.31 -21.41 5.86
C ALA A 35 -7.22 -21.46 4.33
N ALA A 36 -6.23 -20.80 3.72
CA ALA A 36 -6.03 -20.82 2.27
C ALA A 36 -5.70 -22.23 1.76
N ASN A 37 -4.80 -22.96 2.44
CA ASN A 37 -4.46 -24.33 2.10
C ASN A 37 -5.65 -25.30 2.23
N GLU A 38 -6.50 -25.05 3.21
CA GLU A 38 -7.76 -25.78 3.43
C GLU A 38 -8.78 -25.49 2.33
N LEU A 39 -9.03 -24.23 2.05
CA LEU A 39 -10.00 -23.77 1.04
C LEU A 39 -9.53 -24.07 -0.40
N ALA A 40 -8.22 -24.15 -0.64
CA ALA A 40 -7.65 -24.58 -1.93
C ALA A 40 -8.13 -25.99 -2.32
N LYS A 41 -8.33 -26.87 -1.33
CA LYS A 41 -8.80 -28.25 -1.52
C LYS A 41 -10.32 -28.37 -1.62
N PHE A 42 -11.08 -27.31 -1.32
CA PHE A 42 -12.54 -27.35 -1.33
C PHE A 42 -13.06 -27.59 -2.77
N PRO A 43 -14.06 -28.46 -3.01
CA PRO A 43 -14.47 -28.87 -4.36
C PRO A 43 -15.33 -27.80 -5.09
N CYS A 44 -14.79 -26.61 -5.28
CA CYS A 44 -15.38 -25.54 -6.09
C CYS A 44 -14.29 -24.79 -6.88
N PRO A 45 -14.66 -24.02 -7.91
CA PRO A 45 -13.77 -23.08 -8.58
C PRO A 45 -13.13 -22.07 -7.62
N LYS A 46 -11.86 -21.72 -7.87
CA LYS A 46 -11.12 -20.67 -7.15
C LYS A 46 -10.77 -19.53 -8.07
N LEU A 47 -10.92 -18.30 -7.58
CA LEU A 47 -10.43 -17.09 -8.23
C LEU A 47 -9.39 -16.44 -7.32
N LEU A 48 -8.19 -16.20 -7.84
CA LEU A 48 -7.11 -15.55 -7.11
C LEU A 48 -6.88 -14.16 -7.70
N LEU A 49 -6.98 -13.13 -6.87
CA LEU A 49 -6.85 -11.73 -7.25
C LEU A 49 -5.66 -11.10 -6.51
N SER A 50 -4.85 -10.34 -7.22
CA SER A 50 -3.77 -9.54 -6.64
C SER A 50 -3.31 -8.50 -7.66
N ALA A 51 -2.95 -7.32 -7.19
CA ALA A 51 -2.44 -6.25 -8.06
C ALA A 51 -0.99 -6.53 -8.55
N THR A 52 -0.18 -7.17 -7.71
CA THR A 52 1.23 -7.48 -7.98
C THR A 52 1.51 -8.94 -7.66
N ILE A 53 1.92 -9.73 -8.65
CA ILE A 53 2.37 -11.12 -8.48
C ILE A 53 3.63 -11.34 -9.33
N PRO A 54 4.83 -11.45 -8.72
CA PRO A 54 6.03 -11.90 -9.41
C PRO A 54 5.84 -13.30 -10.02
N HIS A 55 6.55 -13.62 -11.11
CA HIS A 55 6.41 -14.92 -11.77
C HIS A 55 6.64 -16.11 -10.81
N GLN A 56 7.62 -16.00 -9.92
CA GLN A 56 7.91 -17.02 -8.93
C GLN A 56 6.71 -17.30 -8.01
N LEU A 57 5.97 -16.26 -7.64
CA LEU A 57 4.80 -16.38 -6.77
C LEU A 57 3.61 -17.07 -7.46
N VAL A 58 3.50 -16.95 -8.78
CA VAL A 58 2.52 -17.73 -9.57
C VAL A 58 2.83 -19.23 -9.46
N LEU A 59 4.11 -19.62 -9.49
CA LEU A 59 4.52 -21.01 -9.33
C LEU A 59 4.18 -21.53 -7.94
N GLU A 60 4.51 -20.76 -6.89
CA GLU A 60 4.18 -21.11 -5.50
C GLU A 60 2.66 -21.22 -5.28
N LEU A 61 1.86 -20.31 -5.84
CA LEU A 61 0.40 -20.42 -5.80
C LEU A 61 -0.09 -21.68 -6.54
N SER A 62 0.56 -22.06 -7.63
CA SER A 62 0.20 -23.27 -8.38
C SER A 62 0.48 -24.55 -7.58
N GLU A 63 1.47 -24.54 -6.68
CA GLU A 63 1.70 -25.66 -5.76
C GLU A 63 0.56 -25.83 -4.75
N VAL A 64 -0.08 -24.73 -4.33
CA VAL A 64 -1.18 -24.75 -3.35
C VAL A 64 -2.53 -25.02 -4.03
N PHE A 65 -2.78 -24.38 -5.16
CA PHE A 65 -4.09 -24.35 -5.82
C PHE A 65 -4.20 -25.24 -7.06
N GLY A 66 -3.10 -25.87 -7.48
CA GLY A 66 -3.03 -26.67 -8.71
C GLY A 66 -2.77 -25.81 -9.95
N THR A 67 -3.05 -26.35 -11.14
CA THR A 67 -2.87 -25.62 -12.40
C THR A 67 -3.72 -24.35 -12.45
N LEU A 68 -3.09 -23.20 -12.68
CA LEU A 68 -3.75 -21.89 -12.76
C LEU A 68 -3.79 -21.40 -14.21
N GLU A 69 -4.97 -20.95 -14.65
CA GLU A 69 -5.08 -20.05 -15.80
C GLU A 69 -4.76 -18.63 -15.35
N VAL A 70 -3.74 -18.01 -15.95
CA VAL A 70 -3.20 -16.73 -15.46
C VAL A 70 -3.51 -15.62 -16.45
N ILE A 71 -4.39 -14.71 -16.04
CA ILE A 71 -4.70 -13.48 -16.78
C ILE A 71 -3.90 -12.33 -16.15
N LYS A 72 -3.08 -11.64 -16.95
CA LYS A 72 -2.26 -10.50 -16.48
C LYS A 72 -2.63 -9.23 -17.23
N GLY A 73 -2.87 -8.16 -16.48
CA GLY A 73 -2.96 -6.81 -17.01
C GLY A 73 -1.57 -6.17 -17.17
N THR A 74 -1.53 -5.00 -17.81
CA THR A 74 -0.33 -4.17 -17.85
C THR A 74 -0.16 -3.42 -16.52
N VAL A 75 1.09 -3.27 -16.08
CA VAL A 75 1.46 -2.40 -14.94
C VAL A 75 1.83 -0.98 -15.39
N LEU A 76 1.93 -0.75 -16.71
CA LEU A 76 2.34 0.55 -17.25
C LEU A 76 1.22 1.57 -17.10
N ARG A 77 1.62 2.76 -16.65
CA ARG A 77 0.75 3.92 -16.49
C ARG A 77 1.39 5.10 -17.19
N ASP A 78 0.87 5.46 -18.35
CA ASP A 78 1.42 6.50 -19.21
C ASP A 78 1.39 7.90 -18.55
N ASN A 79 0.55 8.05 -17.52
CA ASN A 79 0.40 9.28 -16.75
C ASN A 79 1.30 9.33 -15.49
N MET A 80 2.22 8.37 -15.31
CA MET A 80 3.11 8.30 -14.15
C MET A 80 4.54 8.72 -14.53
N PHE A 81 5.03 9.79 -13.91
CA PHE A 81 6.40 10.26 -14.07
C PHE A 81 7.24 9.84 -12.87
N LEU A 82 8.33 9.11 -13.13
CA LEU A 82 9.28 8.69 -12.09
C LEU A 82 10.47 9.65 -12.10
N HIS A 83 10.83 10.17 -10.93
CA HIS A 83 11.97 11.03 -10.74
C HIS A 83 12.79 10.58 -9.53
N VAL A 84 14.10 10.54 -9.67
CA VAL A 84 15.04 10.16 -8.61
C VAL A 84 16.04 11.30 -8.44
N GLN A 85 16.27 11.68 -7.19
CA GLN A 85 17.24 12.71 -6.80
C GLN A 85 18.07 12.21 -5.62
N GLU A 86 19.32 12.66 -5.54
CA GLU A 86 20.14 12.43 -4.36
C GLU A 86 19.51 13.13 -3.15
N LYS A 87 19.46 12.42 -2.02
CA LYS A 87 18.86 12.94 -0.80
C LYS A 87 19.88 13.84 -0.05
N PRO A 88 19.57 15.12 0.17
CA PRO A 88 20.42 15.98 0.99
C PRO A 88 20.54 15.45 2.42
N SER A 89 21.64 15.80 3.09
CA SER A 89 21.85 15.45 4.50
C SER A 89 21.25 16.50 5.44
N GLY A 90 20.85 16.05 6.64
CA GLY A 90 20.47 16.93 7.74
C GLY A 90 19.23 17.80 7.45
N ASN A 91 19.26 19.05 7.91
CA ASN A 91 18.13 19.99 7.79
C ASN A 91 17.82 20.39 6.35
N LYS A 92 18.83 20.38 5.48
CA LYS A 92 18.68 20.74 4.06
C LYS A 92 17.63 19.87 3.36
N PHE A 93 17.53 18.59 3.71
CA PHE A 93 16.47 17.72 3.19
C PHE A 93 15.06 18.23 3.51
N TYR A 94 14.82 18.65 4.76
CA TYR A 94 13.50 19.11 5.18
C TYR A 94 13.18 20.48 4.60
N ASP A 95 14.19 21.35 4.42
CA ASP A 95 14.03 22.63 3.74
C ASP A 95 13.59 22.43 2.28
N GLU A 96 14.28 21.54 1.56
CA GLU A 96 13.94 21.21 0.17
C GLU A 96 12.60 20.49 0.05
N LEU A 97 12.29 19.56 0.97
CA LEU A 97 11.00 18.87 1.02
C LEU A 97 9.86 19.86 1.23
N ALA A 98 9.98 20.77 2.20
CA ALA A 98 8.97 21.80 2.45
C ALA A 98 8.80 22.71 1.23
N GLN A 99 9.90 23.17 0.61
CA GLN A 99 9.82 23.99 -0.60
C GLN A 99 9.14 23.25 -1.76
N TYR A 100 9.46 21.98 -1.95
CA TYR A 100 8.85 21.15 -3.00
C TYR A 100 7.35 20.97 -2.79
N ILE A 101 6.93 20.80 -1.54
CA ILE A 101 5.52 20.71 -1.11
C ILE A 101 4.81 22.05 -1.32
N LEU A 102 5.42 23.16 -0.90
CA LEU A 102 4.88 24.51 -0.99
C LEU A 102 4.64 24.93 -2.45
N ASN A 103 5.57 24.61 -3.34
CA ASN A 103 5.46 24.90 -4.77
C ASN A 103 4.26 24.20 -5.43
N ARG A 104 3.72 23.15 -4.79
CA ARG A 104 2.54 22.41 -5.23
C ARG A 104 1.46 22.38 -4.15
N LYS A 105 1.33 23.49 -3.40
CA LYS A 105 0.48 23.57 -2.20
C LYS A 105 -0.95 23.08 -2.43
N ASP A 106 -1.48 23.17 -3.66
CA ASP A 106 -2.85 22.81 -3.97
C ASP A 106 -3.09 21.34 -4.32
N GLU A 107 -2.03 20.56 -4.51
CA GLU A 107 -2.09 19.17 -4.94
C GLU A 107 -2.06 18.21 -3.76
N CYS A 108 -2.91 17.17 -3.73
CA CYS A 108 -2.83 16.16 -2.67
C CYS A 108 -1.61 15.25 -2.86
N ARG A 109 -0.90 14.92 -1.77
CA ARG A 109 0.34 14.13 -1.82
C ARG A 109 0.55 13.25 -0.58
N ILE A 110 1.39 12.23 -0.75
CA ILE A 110 1.86 11.34 0.31
C ILE A 110 3.39 11.38 0.37
N VAL A 111 3.95 11.52 1.57
CA VAL A 111 5.38 11.35 1.86
C VAL A 111 5.56 10.04 2.61
N TYR A 112 6.13 9.05 1.94
CA TYR A 112 6.44 7.75 2.54
C TYR A 112 7.83 7.72 3.17
N SER A 113 7.92 7.09 4.33
CA SER A 113 9.15 6.62 4.94
C SER A 113 8.96 5.20 5.49
N VAL A 114 10.03 4.58 5.97
CA VAL A 114 10.02 3.18 6.41
C VAL A 114 9.60 3.07 7.88
N PHE A 115 10.27 3.80 8.78
CA PHE A 115 10.05 3.65 10.21
C PHE A 115 9.07 4.67 10.77
N PRO A 116 8.23 4.30 11.76
CA PRO A 116 7.37 5.26 12.47
C PRO A 116 8.12 6.47 13.04
N SER A 117 9.36 6.29 13.49
CA SER A 117 10.21 7.37 13.98
C SER A 117 10.57 8.40 12.90
N ASP A 118 10.76 7.96 11.65
CA ASP A 118 11.01 8.86 10.53
C ASP A 118 9.74 9.65 10.17
N VAL A 119 8.58 8.98 10.18
CA VAL A 119 7.27 9.64 9.96
C VAL A 119 7.06 10.76 10.98
N LEU A 120 7.28 10.48 12.26
CA LEU A 120 7.19 11.47 13.34
C LEU A 120 8.16 12.64 13.12
N LYS A 121 9.39 12.34 12.71
CA LYS A 121 10.42 13.34 12.45
C LYS A 121 10.07 14.25 11.27
N ILE A 122 9.67 13.67 10.13
CA ILE A 122 9.25 14.42 8.94
C ILE A 122 8.04 15.29 9.27
N HIS A 123 7.03 14.74 9.95
CA HIS A 123 5.85 15.49 10.38
C HIS A 123 6.24 16.69 11.27
N SER A 124 7.09 16.49 12.28
CA SER A 124 7.56 17.59 13.13
C SER A 124 8.36 18.65 12.35
N GLU A 125 9.26 18.24 11.46
CA GLU A 125 10.09 19.16 10.67
C GLU A 125 9.30 19.96 9.64
N LEU A 126 8.25 19.38 9.06
CA LEU A 126 7.32 20.10 8.18
C LEU A 126 6.49 21.14 8.95
N LEU A 127 5.96 20.78 10.12
CA LEU A 127 5.21 21.73 10.96
C LEU A 127 6.08 22.92 11.40
N LYS A 128 7.36 22.70 11.74
CA LYS A 128 8.32 23.78 12.06
C LYS A 128 8.54 24.75 10.89
N ARG A 129 8.30 24.29 9.66
CA ARG A 129 8.39 25.08 8.41
C ARG A 129 7.04 25.62 7.96
N ASN A 130 6.04 25.60 8.84
CA ASN A 130 4.66 26.02 8.59
C ASN A 130 3.94 25.21 7.50
N GLU A 131 4.39 23.98 7.22
CA GLU A 131 3.71 23.08 6.30
C GLU A 131 2.72 22.19 7.06
N MET A 132 1.43 22.43 6.83
CA MET A 132 0.35 21.63 7.41
C MET A 132 0.39 20.21 6.85
N CYS A 133 0.58 19.24 7.73
CA CYS A 133 0.60 17.82 7.40
C CYS A 133 -0.06 17.00 8.50
N VAL A 134 -0.52 15.80 8.13
CA VAL A 134 -0.98 14.78 9.07
C VAL A 134 -0.05 13.57 8.97
N GLN A 135 -0.07 12.73 10.00
CA GLN A 135 0.75 11.52 10.05
C GLN A 135 -0.09 10.25 10.20
N TYR A 136 0.42 9.15 9.62
CA TYR A 136 -0.17 7.82 9.72
C TYR A 136 0.91 6.75 9.85
N HIS A 137 0.94 6.06 11.00
CA HIS A 137 1.80 4.90 11.20
C HIS A 137 1.19 3.92 12.21
N GLY A 138 1.67 2.67 12.22
CA GLY A 138 1.10 1.58 13.00
C GLY A 138 1.16 1.72 14.53
N GLN A 139 1.92 2.68 15.05
CA GLN A 139 2.00 2.97 16.50
C GLN A 139 0.97 4.02 16.97
N LEU A 140 0.25 4.67 16.05
CA LEU A 140 -0.85 5.57 16.40
C LEU A 140 -2.08 4.78 16.82
N SER A 141 -2.88 5.34 17.73
CA SER A 141 -4.18 4.78 18.07
C SER A 141 -5.13 4.86 16.88
N GLN A 142 -6.12 3.95 16.83
CA GLN A 142 -7.11 3.92 15.76
C GLN A 142 -7.87 5.26 15.58
N PRO A 143 -8.32 5.95 16.64
CA PRO A 143 -8.99 7.25 16.49
C PRO A 143 -8.09 8.32 15.87
N VAL A 144 -6.78 8.32 16.19
CA VAL A 144 -5.83 9.28 15.61
C VAL A 144 -5.60 9.00 14.12
N LYS A 145 -5.46 7.71 13.75
CA LYS A 145 -5.35 7.28 12.35
C LYS A 145 -6.57 7.72 11.53
N GLU A 146 -7.77 7.52 12.07
CA GLU A 146 -9.03 7.92 11.43
C GLU A 146 -9.13 9.43 11.28
N ALA A 147 -8.81 10.21 12.32
CA ALA A 147 -8.82 11.66 12.25
C ALA A 147 -7.82 12.19 11.20
N SER A 148 -6.58 11.69 11.18
CA SER A 148 -5.59 12.02 10.15
C SER A 148 -6.10 11.69 8.75
N PHE A 149 -6.66 10.50 8.57
CA PHE A 149 -7.19 10.05 7.28
C PHE A 149 -8.35 10.91 6.79
N GLN A 150 -9.28 11.27 7.67
CA GLN A 150 -10.43 12.12 7.34
C GLN A 150 -10.00 13.52 6.94
N LYS A 151 -9.10 14.17 7.69
CA LYS A 151 -8.55 15.48 7.34
C LYS A 151 -7.85 15.50 5.99
N TRP A 152 -7.16 14.41 5.68
CA TRP A 152 -6.46 14.30 4.40
C TRP A 152 -7.41 14.01 3.23
N THR A 153 -8.39 13.15 3.44
CA THR A 153 -9.36 12.76 2.40
C THR A 153 -10.34 13.89 2.11
N SER A 154 -10.73 14.69 3.12
CA SER A 154 -11.58 15.88 2.94
C SER A 154 -10.86 17.04 2.24
N GLY A 155 -9.53 16.99 2.17
CA GLY A 155 -8.70 18.07 1.62
C GLY A 155 -8.39 19.20 2.61
N GLU A 156 -8.80 19.10 3.89
CA GLU A 156 -8.38 20.02 4.96
C GLU A 156 -6.85 20.08 5.04
N VAL A 157 -6.19 18.92 4.91
CA VAL A 157 -4.74 18.80 4.87
C VAL A 157 -4.31 18.04 3.62
N LYS A 158 -3.43 18.62 2.81
CA LYS A 158 -3.02 18.03 1.51
C LYS A 158 -1.80 17.11 1.59
N VAL A 159 -1.12 17.08 2.75
CA VAL A 159 0.10 16.27 2.98
C VAL A 159 -0.19 15.15 3.98
N MET A 160 -0.07 13.91 3.54
CA MET A 160 0.01 12.75 4.42
C MET A 160 1.46 12.31 4.56
N VAL A 161 2.00 12.23 5.77
CA VAL A 161 3.29 11.60 6.06
C VAL A 161 3.04 10.22 6.64
N ALA A 162 3.53 9.17 5.99
CA ALA A 162 3.16 7.82 6.39
C ALA A 162 4.26 6.79 6.18
N ASN A 163 4.06 5.62 6.79
CA ASN A 163 4.81 4.42 6.45
C ASN A 163 3.94 3.36 5.78
N THR A 164 4.49 2.18 5.62
CA THR A 164 3.90 1.01 4.96
C THR A 164 2.53 0.59 5.52
N SER A 165 2.21 0.97 6.76
CA SER A 165 0.88 0.75 7.36
C SER A 165 -0.24 1.59 6.72
N PHE A 166 0.12 2.65 5.97
CA PHE A 166 -0.80 3.47 5.20
C PHE A 166 -0.91 2.94 3.77
N GLY A 167 -1.77 1.93 3.58
CA GLY A 167 -1.93 1.35 2.25
C GLY A 167 -3.20 0.56 1.97
N MET A 168 -3.65 -0.29 2.90
CA MET A 168 -4.89 -1.03 2.68
C MET A 168 -6.09 -0.07 2.70
N GLY A 169 -6.89 -0.04 1.63
CA GLY A 169 -8.14 0.72 1.55
C GLY A 169 -8.03 2.23 1.29
N VAL A 170 -6.83 2.76 1.02
CA VAL A 170 -6.67 4.17 0.64
C VAL A 170 -7.03 4.35 -0.84
N ASP A 171 -8.25 4.83 -1.10
CA ASP A 171 -8.73 5.26 -2.43
C ASP A 171 -8.97 6.78 -2.44
N ASN A 172 -7.89 7.57 -2.52
CA ASN A 172 -7.99 9.01 -2.73
C ASN A 172 -7.53 9.34 -4.16
N ARG A 173 -8.49 9.54 -5.05
CA ARG A 173 -8.22 9.85 -6.46
C ARG A 173 -7.56 11.21 -6.69
N ASN A 174 -7.46 12.05 -5.66
CA ASN A 174 -6.86 13.39 -5.78
C ASN A 174 -5.34 13.40 -5.62
N VAL A 175 -4.72 12.28 -5.27
CA VAL A 175 -3.26 12.21 -5.08
C VAL A 175 -2.55 12.48 -6.41
N ARG A 176 -1.70 13.52 -6.44
CA ARG A 176 -0.94 13.96 -7.62
C ARG A 176 0.48 13.41 -7.63
N PHE A 177 1.13 13.32 -6.49
CA PHE A 177 2.47 12.76 -6.42
C PHE A 177 2.75 12.08 -5.07
N ILE A 178 3.71 11.17 -5.10
CA ILE A 178 4.25 10.45 -3.97
C ILE A 178 5.72 10.86 -3.81
N ILE A 179 6.16 11.08 -2.57
CA ILE A 179 7.57 11.29 -2.25
C ILE A 179 8.03 10.14 -1.37
N HIS A 180 9.14 9.49 -1.73
CA HIS A 180 9.80 8.50 -0.89
C HIS A 180 11.02 9.13 -0.21
N GLU A 181 10.94 9.35 1.10
CA GLU A 181 12.09 9.84 1.90
C GLU A 181 13.18 8.77 2.05
N LYS A 182 12.76 7.50 2.01
CA LYS A 182 13.60 6.29 1.95
C LYS A 182 13.01 5.35 0.92
N MET A 183 13.87 4.56 0.29
CA MET A 183 13.42 3.51 -0.61
C MET A 183 12.59 2.48 0.18
N PRO A 184 11.48 2.00 -0.40
CA PRO A 184 10.73 0.87 0.15
C PRO A 184 11.60 -0.37 0.29
N THR A 185 11.14 -1.34 1.09
CA THR A 185 11.92 -2.54 1.41
C THR A 185 12.06 -3.49 0.22
N ASN A 186 11.15 -3.40 -0.75
CA ASN A 186 11.14 -4.19 -1.96
C ASN A 186 10.39 -3.46 -3.09
N LEU A 187 10.48 -4.02 -4.30
CA LEU A 187 9.94 -3.42 -5.51
C LEU A 187 8.40 -3.47 -5.56
N ASP A 188 7.77 -4.51 -5.03
CA ASP A 188 6.31 -4.64 -5.00
C ASP A 188 5.70 -3.53 -4.14
N GLU A 189 6.29 -3.30 -2.98
CA GLU A 189 5.90 -2.21 -2.08
C GLU A 189 6.07 -0.84 -2.74
N TYR A 190 7.17 -0.63 -3.47
CA TYR A 190 7.37 0.58 -4.27
C TYR A 190 6.27 0.76 -5.32
N PHE A 191 5.96 -0.26 -6.11
CA PHE A 191 4.91 -0.21 -7.12
C PHE A 191 3.54 0.08 -6.52
N GLN A 192 3.16 -0.59 -5.43
CA GLN A 192 1.89 -0.35 -4.76
C GLN A 192 1.78 1.07 -4.19
N GLN A 193 2.86 1.62 -3.64
CA GLN A 193 2.88 2.98 -3.09
C GLN A 193 2.81 4.03 -4.21
N CYS A 194 3.62 3.89 -5.27
CA CYS A 194 3.58 4.77 -6.43
C CYS A 194 2.22 4.75 -7.14
N GLY A 195 1.58 3.57 -7.21
CA GLY A 195 0.27 3.38 -7.81
C GLY A 195 -0.86 4.19 -7.17
N ARG A 196 -0.65 4.78 -5.99
CA ARG A 196 -1.64 5.64 -5.32
C ARG A 196 -1.76 7.02 -5.95
N ALA A 197 -0.75 7.48 -6.68
CA ALA A 197 -0.83 8.73 -7.42
C ALA A 197 -1.52 8.55 -8.78
N GLY A 198 -2.12 9.64 -9.26
CA GLY A 198 -2.61 9.76 -10.62
C GLY A 198 -3.71 8.77 -11.00
N VAL A 199 -4.52 8.30 -10.03
CA VAL A 199 -5.67 7.42 -10.31
C VAL A 199 -6.59 8.17 -11.28
N MET A 200 -6.64 7.69 -12.53
CA MET A 200 -7.44 8.31 -13.59
C MET A 200 -8.93 8.11 -13.27
N THR A 201 -9.70 9.18 -13.35
CA THR A 201 -11.16 9.07 -13.44
C THR A 201 -11.50 8.79 -14.90
N ASN A 202 -12.04 7.60 -15.17
CA ASN A 202 -12.84 7.37 -16.38
C ASN A 202 -14.12 8.20 -16.30
#